data_AF-A0A1Z5JRR5-F1
#
_entry.id   AF-A0A1Z5JRR5-F1
#
_cell.length_a   1.000
_cell.length_b   1.000
_cell.length_c   1.000
_cell.angle_alpha   90.00
_cell.angle_beta   90.00
_cell.angle_gamma   90.00
#
_symmetry.space_group_name_H-M   'P 1'
#
loop_
_entity.id
_entity.type
_entity.pdbx_description
1 polymer ?
#
loop_
_entity_poly.entity_id
_entity_poly.type
_entity_poly.pdbx_seq_one_letter_code
_entity_poly.pdbx_strand_id
1 'polypeptide(L)'
;MSASIALLKRSQRCISPIGRRTPFGGVSVLRRTPATCRIAGNVVLLAAAHIYTLKHGSHTLCSSEPPVLIRDDIEPEFLISDTDDKTVASRALKWLEGIIRKCYDVVMVTFRATEISLYLSPLLILTPTSMLISGLGFNFFSEMTWRYTLYAVQHLGPSSVKLCQWMATRRDLFPSHICDRLSVLHDKAFPHSWHHTVATLKEAFGDDYQENGLLIKEEDILGCGSAAQVYQGVLMQRDKRGNEVERPVAVKVLHPNIKRNVHRDIWLMEAVAGLVHSIPLERIRMLNLPRATRTFVDILRRQTDLGIEAQNLRQFRANFYENDDHESRSEIIFPRPMEGWVHEKVLVEELAQNAHPIATSLTDDSLEGHKTRRQLGKQLCRAFFKMIFWHNFIHCDLHPGNVQVKRLEKEEQRTTFFGRGLQNKIVLLDAGIAFSLDPNDQRNLRDLFRAVVLNDGETAGRLMVERAKYERCSEMEGGIEAFAAEMQSIVEEFHNRRKGGGLTFGSVRIGSLLNRVLDVCRIYGVEIDPNMSAVVVSCLVVEGLVRSLDPNLNLIDAAIPFVIGIGGV
;
A
#
# COMPACT_ATOMS: atom_id res chain seq x y z
N MET A 1 -44.27 26.83 -11.76
CA MET A 1 -45.04 26.68 -13.02
C MET A 1 -45.40 28.07 -13.54
N SER A 2 -45.36 28.28 -14.86
CA SER A 2 -45.64 29.55 -15.58
C SER A 2 -44.51 30.57 -15.75
N ALA A 3 -43.32 30.12 -16.17
CA ALA A 3 -42.33 30.97 -16.87
C ALA A 3 -41.41 30.20 -17.86
N SER A 4 -41.33 28.86 -17.79
CA SER A 4 -40.36 28.07 -18.57
C SER A 4 -40.85 27.51 -19.93
N ILE A 5 -42.02 27.93 -20.44
CA ILE A 5 -42.59 27.39 -21.70
C ILE A 5 -42.38 28.33 -22.92
N ALA A 6 -41.86 29.54 -22.72
CA ALA A 6 -41.70 30.52 -23.81
C ALA A 6 -40.35 30.47 -24.56
N LEU A 7 -39.32 29.81 -24.04
CA LEU A 7 -37.97 29.80 -24.64
C LEU A 7 -37.68 28.61 -25.57
N LEU A 8 -38.52 27.55 -25.54
CA LEU A 8 -38.34 26.35 -26.38
C LEU A 8 -38.99 26.44 -27.77
N LYS A 9 -39.65 27.55 -28.13
CA LYS A 9 -40.27 27.75 -29.46
C LYS A 9 -39.51 28.66 -30.42
N ARG A 10 -38.33 29.17 -30.05
CA ARG A 10 -37.57 30.15 -30.87
C ARG A 10 -36.29 29.64 -31.54
N SER A 11 -35.85 28.40 -31.29
CA SER A 11 -34.63 27.84 -31.92
C SER A 11 -34.89 26.88 -33.09
N GLN A 12 -36.15 26.59 -33.44
CA GLN A 12 -36.51 25.69 -34.56
C GLN A 12 -36.65 26.37 -35.94
N ARG A 13 -36.19 27.62 -36.12
CA ARG A 13 -36.22 28.30 -37.42
C ARG A 13 -34.85 28.89 -37.74
N CYS A 14 -33.98 28.09 -38.35
CA CYS A 14 -32.93 28.51 -39.28
C CYS A 14 -32.24 27.25 -39.85
N ILE A 15 -32.99 26.44 -40.60
CA ILE A 15 -32.41 25.56 -41.61
C ILE A 15 -33.05 26.00 -42.92
N SER A 16 -32.26 26.63 -43.79
CA SER A 16 -32.60 26.74 -45.21
C SER A 16 -31.52 26.01 -46.03
N PRO A 17 -31.90 25.18 -47.00
CA PRO A 17 -30.97 24.34 -47.75
C PRO A 17 -30.55 25.07 -49.03
N ILE A 18 -29.26 25.38 -49.19
CA ILE A 18 -28.70 25.69 -50.52
C ILE A 18 -27.99 24.42 -50.99
N GLY A 19 -28.72 23.63 -51.78
CA GLY A 19 -28.16 22.51 -52.53
C GLY A 19 -27.59 22.98 -53.87
N ARG A 20 -26.41 22.48 -54.23
CA ARG A 20 -26.09 22.13 -55.61
C ARG A 20 -25.75 20.65 -55.64
N ARG A 21 -26.57 19.86 -56.35
CA ARG A 21 -26.28 18.47 -56.72
C ARG A 21 -25.54 18.47 -58.05
N THR A 22 -24.40 17.79 -58.10
CA THR A 22 -23.84 17.19 -59.33
C THR A 22 -23.47 15.74 -59.02
N PRO A 23 -23.71 14.80 -59.95
CA PRO A 23 -23.60 13.37 -59.70
C PRO A 23 -22.16 12.86 -59.92
N PHE A 24 -21.96 11.61 -59.54
CA PHE A 24 -20.77 10.73 -59.68
C PHE A 24 -20.03 10.44 -58.39
N GLY A 25 -19.95 9.12 -58.14
CA GLY A 25 -19.49 8.52 -56.90
C GLY A 25 -17.98 8.56 -56.72
N GLY A 26 -17.58 8.23 -55.50
CA GLY A 26 -16.20 8.17 -55.07
C GLY A 26 -15.90 9.20 -53.99
N VAL A 27 -16.16 8.81 -52.73
CA VAL A 27 -15.49 9.27 -51.50
C VAL A 27 -14.88 10.69 -51.54
N SER A 28 -15.64 11.70 -51.11
CA SER A 28 -15.09 13.02 -50.77
C SER A 28 -14.69 13.09 -49.30
N VAL A 29 -13.38 13.18 -49.03
CA VAL A 29 -12.83 13.47 -47.69
C VAL A 29 -13.16 14.91 -47.32
N LEU A 30 -14.07 15.13 -46.37
CA LEU A 30 -14.33 16.44 -45.79
C LEU A 30 -13.26 16.74 -44.72
N ARG A 31 -12.12 17.30 -45.13
CA ARG A 31 -11.23 18.03 -44.21
C ARG A 31 -11.93 19.31 -43.77
N ARG A 32 -12.53 19.32 -42.57
CA ARG A 32 -12.90 20.57 -41.90
C ARG A 32 -11.81 20.94 -40.90
N THR A 33 -11.06 21.98 -41.23
CA THR A 33 -10.25 22.76 -40.28
C THR A 33 -11.15 23.29 -39.16
N PRO A 34 -10.69 23.31 -37.89
CA PRO A 34 -11.46 23.90 -36.81
C PRO A 34 -11.61 25.41 -37.07
N ALA A 35 -12.85 25.86 -37.25
CA ALA A 35 -13.16 27.28 -37.34
C ALA A 35 -13.14 27.88 -35.93
N THR A 36 -12.18 28.76 -35.66
CA THR A 36 -12.17 29.61 -34.47
C THR A 36 -13.20 30.73 -34.66
N CYS A 37 -14.37 30.59 -34.04
CA CYS A 37 -15.34 31.68 -33.98
C CYS A 37 -14.99 32.56 -32.76
N ARG A 38 -14.42 33.75 -33.01
CA ARG A 38 -14.23 34.79 -31.99
C ARG A 38 -15.57 35.47 -31.73
N ILE A 39 -16.19 35.17 -30.60
CA ILE A 39 -17.19 36.03 -29.95
C ILE A 39 -16.59 36.43 -28.59
N ALA A 40 -16.69 37.71 -28.27
CA ALA A 40 -15.95 38.39 -27.21
C ALA A 40 -15.91 37.60 -25.88
N GLY A 41 -14.68 37.36 -25.41
CA GLY A 41 -14.37 36.99 -24.03
C GLY A 41 -14.92 35.65 -23.56
N ASN A 42 -14.39 34.53 -24.06
CA ASN A 42 -14.14 33.28 -23.34
C ASN A 42 -13.57 32.23 -24.32
N VAL A 43 -12.44 31.61 -23.96
CA VAL A 43 -11.86 30.49 -24.72
C VAL A 43 -12.54 29.21 -24.25
N VAL A 44 -13.41 28.63 -25.08
CA VAL A 44 -13.91 27.26 -24.89
C VAL A 44 -13.00 26.31 -25.66
N LEU A 45 -12.21 25.52 -24.94
CA LEU A 45 -11.50 24.38 -25.52
C LEU A 45 -12.50 23.22 -25.65
N LEU A 46 -12.93 22.91 -26.87
CA LEU A 46 -13.69 21.69 -27.16
C LEU A 46 -12.68 20.52 -27.23
N ALA A 47 -12.62 19.70 -26.18
CA ALA A 47 -11.93 18.42 -26.22
C ALA A 47 -12.70 17.45 -27.13
N ALA A 48 -11.99 16.83 -28.07
CA ALA A 48 -12.54 15.90 -29.04
C ALA A 48 -12.99 14.60 -28.35
N ALA A 49 -14.28 14.25 -28.46
CA ALA A 49 -14.77 12.92 -28.14
C ALA A 49 -14.47 11.96 -29.31
N HIS A 50 -13.76 10.87 -29.03
CA HIS A 50 -13.64 9.74 -29.96
C HIS A 50 -15.02 9.11 -30.18
N ILE A 51 -15.49 9.09 -31.43
CA ILE A 51 -16.68 8.35 -31.84
C ILE A 51 -16.22 6.97 -32.32
N TYR A 52 -16.59 5.92 -31.58
CA TYR A 52 -16.54 4.54 -32.07
C TYR A 52 -17.70 4.31 -33.04
N THR A 53 -17.39 3.85 -34.25
CA THR A 53 -18.38 3.38 -35.24
C THR A 53 -18.86 1.98 -34.87
N LEU A 54 -20.13 1.84 -34.49
CA LEU A 54 -20.82 0.55 -34.39
C LEU A 54 -21.14 0.02 -35.80
N LYS A 55 -20.59 -1.15 -36.12
CA LYS A 55 -20.84 -1.91 -37.36
C LYS A 55 -22.07 -2.77 -37.13
N HIS A 56 -23.21 -2.44 -37.75
CA HIS A 56 -24.40 -3.30 -37.72
C HIS A 56 -24.15 -4.57 -38.52
N GLY A 57 -24.10 -5.71 -37.83
CA GLY A 57 -24.21 -7.05 -38.40
C GLY A 57 -25.46 -7.72 -37.85
N SER A 58 -26.39 -8.00 -38.76
CA SER A 58 -27.64 -8.73 -38.56
C SER A 58 -27.41 -10.19 -38.14
N HIS A 59 -28.12 -10.68 -37.12
CA HIS A 59 -28.88 -11.96 -37.10
C HIS A 59 -29.50 -12.21 -35.70
N THR A 60 -30.70 -12.79 -35.73
CA THR A 60 -31.71 -13.02 -34.68
C THR A 60 -31.53 -14.35 -33.92
N LEU A 61 -31.76 -14.38 -32.58
CA LEU A 61 -32.75 -15.23 -31.84
C LEU A 61 -32.40 -15.47 -30.35
N CYS A 62 -33.39 -15.15 -29.49
CA CYS A 62 -33.77 -15.72 -28.18
C CYS A 62 -32.71 -16.13 -27.13
N SER A 63 -32.56 -15.30 -26.09
CA SER A 63 -32.52 -15.77 -24.69
C SER A 63 -33.15 -14.75 -23.75
N SER A 64 -33.92 -15.26 -22.81
CA SER A 64 -34.79 -14.56 -21.87
C SER A 64 -34.03 -13.96 -20.69
N GLU A 65 -33.61 -12.71 -20.80
CA GLU A 65 -33.34 -11.83 -19.66
C GLU A 65 -33.84 -10.43 -20.03
N PRO A 66 -34.58 -9.72 -19.16
CA PRO A 66 -34.85 -8.31 -19.43
C PRO A 66 -33.49 -7.61 -19.53
N PRO A 67 -33.27 -6.70 -20.49
CA PRO A 67 -32.04 -5.93 -20.52
C PRO A 67 -31.93 -5.23 -19.17
N VAL A 68 -30.88 -5.54 -18.43
CA VAL A 68 -30.48 -4.78 -17.25
C VAL A 68 -30.34 -3.35 -17.74
N LEU A 69 -31.31 -2.52 -17.37
CA LEU A 69 -31.16 -1.07 -17.39
C LEU A 69 -30.00 -0.79 -16.44
N ILE A 70 -28.78 -0.80 -16.99
CA ILE A 70 -27.68 -0.06 -16.40
C ILE A 70 -28.17 1.38 -16.48
N ARG A 71 -28.82 1.84 -15.42
CA ARG A 71 -28.80 3.25 -15.07
C ARG A 71 -27.33 3.54 -14.82
N ASP A 72 -26.64 3.89 -15.91
CA ASP A 72 -25.55 4.84 -15.78
C ASP A 72 -26.25 6.11 -15.32
N ASP A 73 -26.41 6.24 -14.00
CA ASP A 73 -26.54 7.50 -13.30
C ASP A 73 -25.18 8.23 -13.46
N ILE A 74 -24.76 8.44 -14.70
CA ILE A 74 -23.95 9.59 -15.04
C ILE A 74 -24.99 10.69 -15.16
N GLU A 75 -25.42 11.20 -14.00
CA GLU A 75 -25.81 12.59 -13.99
C GLU A 75 -24.64 13.32 -14.66
N PRO A 76 -24.86 14.04 -15.77
CA PRO A 76 -23.85 15.00 -16.18
C PRO A 76 -23.63 15.82 -14.92
N GLU A 77 -22.42 15.76 -14.38
CA GLU A 77 -21.93 16.75 -13.44
C GLU A 77 -21.93 18.04 -14.27
N PHE A 78 -23.12 18.63 -14.44
CA PHE A 78 -23.26 20.04 -14.54
C PHE A 78 -22.53 20.48 -13.28
N LEU A 79 -21.28 20.90 -13.48
CA LEU A 79 -20.74 22.05 -12.79
C LEU A 79 -21.78 23.16 -12.98
N ILE A 80 -22.86 23.07 -12.20
CA ILE A 80 -23.49 24.21 -11.60
C ILE A 80 -22.34 24.74 -10.76
N SER A 81 -21.51 25.53 -11.44
CA SER A 81 -20.73 26.60 -10.85
C SER A 81 -21.66 27.20 -9.84
N ASP A 82 -21.40 26.87 -8.57
CA ASP A 82 -22.09 27.39 -7.42
C ASP A 82 -22.36 28.87 -7.73
N THR A 83 -23.63 29.24 -7.84
CA THR A 83 -24.07 30.59 -8.22
C THR A 83 -23.88 31.54 -7.06
N ASP A 84 -22.68 31.51 -6.50
CA ASP A 84 -22.08 32.52 -5.66
C ASP A 84 -21.10 33.22 -6.58
N ASP A 85 -21.63 34.15 -7.39
CA ASP A 85 -20.87 34.96 -8.32
C ASP A 85 -20.03 35.96 -7.52
N LYS A 86 -18.99 35.43 -6.86
CA LYS A 86 -18.01 36.22 -6.14
C LYS A 86 -17.22 36.98 -7.21
N THR A 87 -17.18 38.29 -7.03
CA THR A 87 -16.63 39.33 -7.91
C THR A 87 -15.35 38.94 -8.66
N VAL A 88 -15.06 39.63 -9.77
CA VAL A 88 -13.76 39.55 -10.49
C VAL A 88 -12.58 39.64 -9.52
N ALA A 89 -12.73 40.43 -8.45
CA ALA A 89 -11.77 40.53 -7.36
C ALA A 89 -11.53 39.21 -6.61
N SER A 90 -12.57 38.43 -6.28
CA SER A 90 -12.39 37.13 -5.63
C SER A 90 -11.73 36.09 -6.54
N ARG A 91 -12.00 36.14 -7.86
CA ARG A 91 -11.36 35.24 -8.83
C ARG A 91 -9.88 35.62 -9.00
N ALA A 92 -9.60 36.93 -9.04
CA ALA A 92 -8.24 37.45 -9.04
C ALA A 92 -7.48 37.13 -7.74
N LEU A 93 -8.14 37.24 -6.57
CA LEU A 93 -7.57 36.86 -5.27
C LEU A 93 -7.26 35.36 -5.22
N LYS A 94 -8.19 34.48 -5.62
CA LYS A 94 -7.93 33.04 -5.71
C LYS A 94 -6.81 32.70 -6.68
N TRP A 95 -6.71 33.43 -7.79
CA TRP A 95 -5.63 33.26 -8.76
C TRP A 95 -4.27 33.72 -8.18
N LEU A 96 -4.23 34.88 -7.53
CA LEU A 96 -3.04 35.41 -6.85
C LEU A 96 -2.60 34.49 -5.72
N GLU A 97 -3.53 34.03 -4.89
CA GLU A 97 -3.28 33.05 -3.84
C GLU A 97 -2.70 31.75 -4.44
N GLY A 98 -3.24 31.31 -5.58
CA GLY A 98 -2.71 30.17 -6.34
C GLY A 98 -1.27 30.38 -6.82
N ILE A 99 -0.91 31.58 -7.29
CA ILE A 99 0.46 31.92 -7.70
C ILE A 99 1.39 31.96 -6.49
N ILE A 100 0.99 32.65 -5.42
CA ILE A 100 1.78 32.76 -4.19
C ILE A 100 2.07 31.36 -3.64
N ARG A 101 1.06 30.49 -3.62
CA ARG A 101 1.22 29.10 -3.18
C ARG A 101 2.21 28.33 -4.06
N LYS A 102 2.12 28.46 -5.38
CA LYS A 102 3.08 27.83 -6.31
C LYS A 102 4.50 28.34 -6.10
N CYS A 103 4.69 29.66 -5.95
CA CYS A 103 6.01 30.24 -5.68
C CYS A 103 6.57 29.74 -4.35
N TYR A 104 5.75 29.70 -3.31
CA TYR A 104 6.12 29.13 -2.02
C TYR A 104 6.56 27.66 -2.15
N ASP A 105 5.79 26.84 -2.86
CA ASP A 105 6.14 25.44 -3.06
C ASP A 105 7.44 25.26 -3.83
N VAL A 106 7.69 26.06 -4.89
CA VAL A 106 8.97 26.05 -5.61
C VAL A 106 10.15 26.39 -4.70
N VAL A 107 10.01 27.45 -3.89
CA VAL A 107 11.06 27.84 -2.93
C VAL A 107 11.32 26.72 -1.93
N MET A 108 10.27 26.14 -1.36
CA MET A 108 10.41 25.09 -0.35
C MET A 108 10.96 23.78 -0.93
N VAL A 109 10.57 23.42 -2.15
CA VAL A 109 11.16 22.28 -2.88
C VAL A 109 12.63 22.53 -3.17
N THR A 110 13.01 23.75 -3.56
CA THR A 110 14.42 24.11 -3.80
C THR A 110 15.23 24.02 -2.52
N PHE A 111 14.69 24.51 -1.40
CA PHE A 111 15.33 24.37 -0.08
C PHE A 111 15.50 22.90 0.29
N ARG A 112 14.45 22.09 0.13
CA ARG A 112 14.48 20.65 0.39
C ARG A 112 15.48 19.91 -0.49
N ALA A 113 15.55 20.23 -1.79
CA ALA A 113 16.54 19.68 -2.71
C ALA A 113 17.97 20.06 -2.32
N THR A 114 18.16 21.30 -1.85
CA THR A 114 19.47 21.79 -1.37
C THR A 114 19.88 21.05 -0.11
N GLU A 115 18.97 20.88 0.85
CA GLU A 115 19.18 20.08 2.07
C GLU A 115 19.59 18.64 1.72
N ILE A 116 18.81 17.96 0.86
CA ILE A 116 19.15 16.61 0.37
C ILE A 116 20.53 16.59 -0.28
N SER A 117 20.81 17.56 -1.15
CA SER A 117 22.10 17.65 -1.84
C SER A 117 23.26 17.85 -0.87
N LEU A 118 23.10 18.65 0.20
CA LEU A 118 24.13 18.87 1.21
C LEU A 118 24.43 17.58 1.98
N TYR A 119 23.41 16.85 2.42
CA TYR A 119 23.59 15.57 3.11
C TYR A 119 24.13 14.46 2.21
N LEU A 120 23.81 14.47 0.92
CA LEU A 120 24.31 13.45 -0.02
C LEU A 120 25.66 13.82 -0.65
N SER A 121 26.07 15.09 -0.62
CA SER A 121 27.32 15.54 -1.28
C SER A 121 28.58 14.82 -0.80
N PRO A 122 28.75 14.45 0.49
CA PRO A 122 29.94 13.71 0.90
C PRO A 122 29.99 12.30 0.31
N LEU A 123 28.83 11.69 -0.01
CA LEU A 123 28.78 10.38 -0.66
C LEU A 123 29.35 10.41 -2.09
N LEU A 124 29.28 11.55 -2.78
CA LEU A 124 29.88 11.71 -4.12
C LEU A 124 31.40 11.50 -4.08
N ILE A 125 32.05 11.73 -2.94
CA ILE A 125 33.48 11.51 -2.72
C ILE A 125 33.71 10.15 -2.04
N LEU A 126 32.96 9.86 -0.97
CA LEU A 126 33.14 8.65 -0.16
C LEU A 126 32.88 7.36 -0.96
N THR A 127 31.85 7.32 -1.81
CA THR A 127 31.50 6.13 -2.59
C THR A 127 32.60 5.73 -3.59
N PRO A 128 33.07 6.58 -4.53
CA PRO A 128 34.15 6.19 -5.43
C PRO A 128 35.47 5.90 -4.69
N THR A 129 35.77 6.66 -3.64
CA THR A 129 36.94 6.42 -2.78
C THR A 129 36.89 5.04 -2.14
N SER A 130 35.72 4.65 -1.62
CA SER A 130 35.51 3.32 -1.07
C SER A 130 35.70 2.23 -2.13
N MET A 131 35.14 2.40 -3.34
CA MET A 131 35.25 1.39 -4.40
C MET A 131 36.72 1.17 -4.83
N LEU A 132 37.50 2.25 -4.95
CA LEU A 132 38.91 2.19 -5.30
C LEU A 132 39.76 1.53 -4.20
N ILE A 133 39.55 1.94 -2.94
CA ILE A 133 40.38 1.50 -1.81
C ILE A 133 40.00 0.10 -1.32
N SER A 134 38.73 -0.31 -1.42
CA SER A 134 38.33 -1.69 -1.12
C SER A 134 38.94 -2.70 -2.10
N GLY A 135 39.22 -2.29 -3.34
CA GLY A 135 40.02 -3.08 -4.29
C GLY A 135 41.46 -3.35 -3.83
N LEU A 136 41.98 -2.55 -2.89
CA LEU A 136 43.30 -2.69 -2.28
C LEU A 136 43.27 -3.47 -0.94
N GLY A 137 42.12 -4.04 -0.56
CA GLY A 137 41.97 -4.87 0.64
C GLY A 137 41.61 -4.12 1.93
N PHE A 138 41.36 -2.80 1.86
CA PHE A 138 40.96 -2.01 3.03
C PHE A 138 39.44 -1.80 3.09
N ASN A 139 38.78 -2.50 4.02
CA ASN A 139 37.32 -2.42 4.20
C ASN A 139 36.85 -1.21 5.03
N PHE A 140 37.77 -0.48 5.67
CA PHE A 140 37.44 0.63 6.58
C PHE A 140 36.63 1.75 5.91
N PHE A 141 37.00 2.16 4.70
CA PHE A 141 36.32 3.25 3.98
C PHE A 141 34.92 2.87 3.51
N SER A 142 34.69 1.59 3.21
CA SER A 142 33.37 1.05 2.89
C SER A 142 32.44 1.13 4.09
N GLU A 143 32.92 0.71 5.27
CA GLU A 143 32.13 0.81 6.49
C GLU A 143 31.84 2.27 6.87
N MET A 144 32.81 3.17 6.71
CA MET A 144 32.61 4.60 6.94
C MET A 144 31.54 5.18 6.00
N THR A 145 31.58 4.83 4.72
CA THR A 145 30.60 5.27 3.71
C THR A 145 29.19 4.80 4.07
N TRP A 146 29.05 3.53 4.49
CA TRP A 146 27.76 3.01 4.94
C TRP A 146 27.25 3.67 6.21
N ARG A 147 28.12 3.89 7.21
CA ARG A 147 27.76 4.61 8.44
C ARG A 147 27.27 6.02 8.13
N TYR A 148 27.95 6.74 7.24
CA TYR A 148 27.51 8.07 6.81
C TYR A 148 26.21 8.01 6.01
N THR A 149 26.04 7.03 5.13
CA THR A 149 24.79 6.83 4.36
C THR A 149 23.59 6.66 5.29
N LEU A 150 23.70 5.76 6.28
CA LEU A 150 22.63 5.52 7.26
C LEU A 150 22.35 6.77 8.11
N TYR A 151 23.40 7.48 8.52
CA TYR A 151 23.28 8.76 9.21
C TYR A 151 22.52 9.80 8.37
N ALA A 152 22.92 10.00 7.10
CA ALA A 152 22.30 10.97 6.21
C ALA A 152 20.82 10.64 5.97
N VAL A 153 20.49 9.37 5.66
CA VAL A 153 19.11 8.92 5.44
C VAL A 153 18.22 9.18 6.67
N GLN A 154 18.71 8.92 7.88
CA GLN A 154 17.96 9.20 9.11
C GLN A 154 17.70 10.70 9.32
N HIS A 155 18.63 11.58 8.94
CA HIS A 155 18.49 13.03 9.10
C HIS A 155 17.61 13.66 8.01
N LEU A 156 17.58 13.07 6.81
CA LEU A 156 16.67 13.50 5.75
C LEU A 156 15.20 13.25 6.09
N GLY A 157 14.91 12.44 7.11
CA GLY A 157 13.58 12.31 7.70
C GLY A 157 12.73 11.17 7.12
N PRO A 158 11.44 11.11 7.51
CA PRO A 158 10.57 9.93 7.34
C PRO A 158 10.49 9.37 5.93
N SER A 159 10.34 10.23 4.90
CA SER A 159 10.21 9.78 3.52
C SER A 159 11.47 9.05 3.03
N SER A 160 12.65 9.49 3.44
CA SER A 160 13.93 8.88 3.06
C SER A 160 14.17 7.56 3.78
N VAL A 161 13.86 7.50 5.09
CA VAL A 161 13.92 6.26 5.87
C VAL A 161 12.99 5.22 5.27
N LYS A 162 11.73 5.58 4.98
CA LYS A 162 10.75 4.68 4.34
C LYS A 162 11.17 4.23 2.95
N LEU A 163 11.78 5.11 2.16
CA LEU A 163 12.32 4.73 0.85
C LEU A 163 13.39 3.67 1.02
N CYS A 164 14.34 3.86 1.94
CA CYS A 164 15.40 2.89 2.18
C CYS A 164 14.91 1.58 2.80
N GLN A 165 13.90 1.62 3.68
CA GLN A 165 13.23 0.41 4.19
C GLN A 165 12.53 -0.36 3.07
N TRP A 166 11.81 0.34 2.19
CA TRP A 166 11.22 -0.26 1.00
C TRP A 166 12.30 -0.87 0.08
N MET A 167 13.40 -0.15 -0.18
CA MET A 167 14.55 -0.66 -0.94
C MET A 167 15.20 -1.89 -0.27
N ALA A 168 15.28 -1.92 1.06
CA ALA A 168 15.81 -3.04 1.83
C ALA A 168 15.04 -4.35 1.59
N THR A 169 13.77 -4.24 1.19
CA THR A 169 12.91 -5.38 0.89
C THR A 169 12.85 -5.75 -0.60
N ARG A 170 13.28 -4.87 -1.50
CA ARG A 170 13.23 -5.04 -2.98
C ARG A 170 14.50 -5.66 -3.55
N ARG A 171 14.85 -6.89 -3.14
CA ARG A 171 16.04 -7.61 -3.63
C ARG A 171 15.97 -8.02 -5.10
N ASP A 172 14.77 -8.03 -5.67
CA ASP A 172 14.54 -8.16 -7.12
C ASP A 172 15.12 -6.96 -7.90
N LEU A 173 15.08 -5.76 -7.29
CA LEU A 173 15.61 -4.54 -7.90
C LEU A 173 17.04 -4.23 -7.44
N PHE A 174 17.33 -4.41 -6.15
CA PHE A 174 18.58 -3.97 -5.53
C PHE A 174 19.46 -5.17 -5.12
N PRO A 175 20.80 -5.06 -5.24
CA PRO A 175 21.72 -6.08 -4.77
C PRO A 175 21.52 -6.41 -3.27
N SER A 176 21.60 -7.70 -2.93
CA SER A 176 21.39 -8.21 -1.56
C SER A 176 22.23 -7.49 -0.49
N HIS A 177 23.51 -7.23 -0.76
CA HIS A 177 24.39 -6.53 0.18
C HIS A 177 23.93 -5.08 0.49
N ILE A 178 23.27 -4.39 -0.45
CA ILE A 178 22.69 -3.07 -0.22
C ILE A 178 21.45 -3.22 0.66
N CYS A 179 20.57 -4.15 0.30
CA CYS A 179 19.34 -4.42 1.04
C CYS A 179 19.62 -4.76 2.51
N ASP A 180 20.61 -5.62 2.76
CA ASP A 180 21.00 -6.03 4.11
C ASP A 180 21.49 -4.82 4.94
N ARG A 181 22.28 -3.91 4.33
CA ARG A 181 22.76 -2.70 5.00
C ARG A 181 21.64 -1.70 5.31
N LEU A 182 20.64 -1.58 4.43
CA LEU A 182 19.50 -0.69 4.64
C LEU A 182 18.48 -1.25 5.64
N SER A 183 18.45 -2.57 5.86
CA SER A 183 17.49 -3.23 6.77
C SER A 183 17.60 -2.79 8.24
N VAL A 184 18.72 -2.17 8.64
CA VAL A 184 18.97 -1.67 10.00
C VAL A 184 18.30 -0.31 10.28
N LEU A 185 17.69 0.32 9.28
CA LEU A 185 17.04 1.61 9.43
C LEU A 185 15.71 1.46 10.17
N HIS A 186 15.60 2.16 11.28
CA HIS A 186 14.37 2.28 12.06
C HIS A 186 13.82 3.70 11.98
N ASP A 187 12.49 3.81 12.01
CA ASP A 187 11.82 5.09 12.16
C ASP A 187 12.04 5.62 13.59
N LYS A 188 12.88 6.66 13.73
CA LYS A 188 12.94 7.47 14.95
C LYS A 188 12.07 8.69 14.74
N ALA A 189 10.90 8.71 15.35
CA ALA A 189 10.02 9.87 15.32
C ALA A 189 10.11 10.64 16.64
N PHE A 190 10.25 11.95 16.53
CA PHE A 190 10.10 12.84 17.68
C PHE A 190 8.61 13.18 17.85
N PRO A 191 8.13 13.29 19.10
CA PRO A 191 6.78 13.74 19.34
C PRO A 191 6.59 15.18 18.85
N HIS A 192 5.40 15.49 18.35
CA HIS A 192 5.02 16.88 18.09
C HIS A 192 4.46 17.53 19.36
N SER A 193 4.40 18.85 19.36
CA SER A 193 3.88 19.60 20.51
C SER A 193 2.41 19.30 20.77
N TRP A 194 2.01 19.22 22.04
CA TRP A 194 0.60 19.08 22.44
C TRP A 194 -0.33 20.13 21.82
N HIS A 195 0.15 21.36 21.63
CA HIS A 195 -0.60 22.41 20.96
C HIS A 195 -1.05 22.02 19.54
N HIS A 196 -0.18 21.33 18.79
CA HIS A 196 -0.51 20.81 17.47
C HIS A 196 -1.58 19.71 17.56
N THR A 197 -1.49 18.83 18.54
CA THR A 197 -2.49 17.78 18.81
C THR A 197 -3.87 18.41 19.01
N VAL A 198 -3.96 19.36 19.94
CA VAL A 198 -5.22 20.06 20.25
C VAL A 198 -5.75 20.81 19.04
N ALA A 199 -4.90 21.53 18.30
CA ALA A 199 -5.31 22.23 17.09
C ALA A 199 -5.85 21.27 16.02
N THR A 200 -5.21 20.12 15.84
CA THR A 200 -5.62 19.10 14.86
C THR A 200 -6.93 18.42 15.25
N LEU A 201 -7.18 18.20 16.55
CA LEU A 201 -8.45 17.67 17.05
C LEU A 201 -9.60 18.67 16.85
N LYS A 202 -9.34 19.96 17.14
CA LYS A 202 -10.31 21.03 16.87
C LYS A 202 -10.65 21.14 15.39
N GLU A 203 -9.64 21.03 14.52
CA GLU A 203 -9.85 20.99 13.07
C GLU A 203 -10.70 19.77 12.65
N ALA A 204 -10.45 18.61 13.25
CA ALA A 204 -11.10 17.35 12.88
C ALA A 204 -12.53 17.22 13.41
N PHE A 205 -12.78 17.63 14.65
CA PHE A 205 -14.00 17.30 15.42
C PHE A 205 -14.70 18.51 16.04
N GLY A 206 -14.21 19.73 15.82
CA GLY A 206 -14.76 20.95 16.40
C GLY A 206 -14.12 21.34 17.74
N ASP A 207 -14.36 22.58 18.17
CA ASP A 207 -13.84 23.11 19.45
C ASP A 207 -14.43 22.41 20.68
N ASP A 208 -15.59 21.79 20.52
CA ASP A 208 -16.39 21.09 21.51
C ASP A 208 -16.11 19.58 21.57
N TYR A 209 -15.05 19.08 20.93
CA TYR A 209 -14.74 17.64 20.88
C TYR A 209 -14.64 16.99 22.28
N GLN A 210 -14.17 17.74 23.29
CA GLN A 210 -14.10 17.26 24.68
C GLN A 210 -15.49 17.13 25.30
N GLU A 211 -16.38 18.09 25.03
CA GLU A 211 -17.79 18.07 25.47
C GLU A 211 -18.57 16.94 24.76
N ASN A 212 -18.20 16.65 23.52
CA ASN A 212 -18.70 15.52 22.75
C ASN A 212 -18.13 14.15 23.20
N GLY A 213 -17.26 14.15 24.23
CA GLY A 213 -16.89 12.96 24.98
C GLY A 213 -15.48 12.43 24.75
N LEU A 214 -14.66 13.03 23.88
CA LEU A 214 -13.29 12.58 23.66
C LEU A 214 -12.32 13.25 24.65
N LEU A 215 -11.82 12.45 25.59
CA LEU A 215 -10.92 12.89 26.65
C LEU A 215 -9.52 12.32 26.42
N ILE A 216 -8.53 13.20 26.32
CA ILE A 216 -7.10 12.87 26.15
C ILE A 216 -6.23 13.84 26.94
N LYS A 217 -5.01 13.41 27.30
CA LYS A 217 -4.03 14.23 28.02
C LYS A 217 -2.66 14.22 27.33
N GLU A 218 -1.83 15.21 27.62
CA GLU A 218 -0.52 15.39 27.01
C GLU A 218 0.45 14.27 27.39
N GLU A 219 0.40 13.83 28.65
CA GLU A 219 1.27 12.81 29.22
C GLU A 219 0.96 11.38 28.74
N ASP A 220 -0.23 11.14 28.18
CA ASP A 220 -0.74 9.81 27.83
C ASP A 220 -0.28 9.34 26.43
N ILE A 221 0.98 9.61 26.07
CA ILE A 221 1.55 9.17 24.78
C ILE A 221 1.85 7.68 24.83
N LEU A 222 1.18 6.90 23.97
CA LEU A 222 1.42 5.47 23.80
C LEU A 222 2.60 5.18 22.87
N GLY A 223 2.80 6.03 21.86
CA GLY A 223 3.88 5.83 20.89
C GLY A 223 3.99 6.95 19.86
N CYS A 224 5.16 7.05 19.24
CA CYS A 224 5.45 8.01 18.17
C CYS A 224 5.92 7.23 16.94
N GLY A 225 5.07 7.18 15.92
CA GLY A 225 5.41 6.66 14.60
C GLY A 225 5.90 7.78 13.67
N SER A 226 6.39 7.40 12.48
CA SER A 226 6.94 8.35 11.51
C SER A 226 5.93 9.27 10.85
N ALA A 227 4.66 8.86 10.77
CA ALA A 227 3.58 9.67 10.22
C ALA A 227 2.68 10.30 11.30
N ALA A 228 2.51 9.61 12.44
CA ALA A 228 1.56 9.96 13.47
C ALA A 228 2.09 9.71 14.88
N GLN A 229 1.51 10.41 15.84
CA GLN A 229 1.67 10.17 17.27
C GLN A 229 0.38 9.56 17.83
N VAL A 230 0.50 8.64 18.78
CA VAL A 230 -0.63 7.90 19.35
C VAL A 230 -0.76 8.21 20.83
N TYR A 231 -1.96 8.60 21.24
CA TYR A 231 -2.33 8.85 22.63
C TYR A 231 -3.29 7.78 23.14
N GLN A 232 -3.23 7.49 24.43
CA GLN A 232 -4.31 6.85 25.14
C GLN A 232 -5.37 7.90 25.48
N GLY A 233 -6.64 7.54 25.29
CA GLY A 233 -7.77 8.39 25.62
C GLY A 233 -8.96 7.60 26.13
N VAL A 234 -10.00 8.33 26.47
CA VAL A 234 -11.32 7.80 26.84
C VAL A 234 -12.36 8.48 25.98
N LEU A 235 -13.28 7.70 25.43
CA LEU A 235 -14.44 8.20 24.71
C LEU A 235 -15.71 7.91 25.52
N MET A 236 -16.42 8.97 25.90
CA MET A 236 -17.74 8.88 26.52
C MET A 236 -18.78 8.56 25.44
N GLN A 237 -19.44 7.40 25.52
CA GLN A 237 -20.49 7.03 24.59
C GLN A 237 -21.75 6.58 25.31
N ARG A 238 -22.91 6.77 24.68
CA ARG A 238 -24.17 6.22 25.19
C ARG A 238 -24.34 4.78 24.71
N ASP A 239 -24.61 3.86 25.64
CA ASP A 239 -24.97 2.49 25.30
C ASP A 239 -26.37 2.43 24.64
N LYS A 240 -26.77 1.23 24.20
CA LYS A 240 -28.11 1.00 23.61
C LYS A 240 -29.28 1.31 24.57
N ARG A 241 -29.00 1.48 25.87
CA ARG A 241 -29.96 1.78 26.94
C ARG A 241 -29.92 3.27 27.32
N GLY A 242 -29.06 4.07 26.69
CA GLY A 242 -28.90 5.50 26.94
C GLY A 242 -27.95 5.85 28.08
N ASN A 243 -27.29 4.88 28.72
CA ASN A 243 -26.32 5.13 29.79
C ASN A 243 -24.98 5.58 29.21
N GLU A 244 -24.33 6.53 29.86
CA GLU A 244 -22.95 6.91 29.50
C GLU A 244 -21.97 5.84 29.96
N VAL A 245 -21.12 5.41 29.02
CA VAL A 245 -20.11 4.38 29.20
C VAL A 245 -18.78 4.94 28.72
N GLU A 246 -17.77 4.82 29.56
CA GLU A 246 -16.40 5.15 29.23
C GLU A 246 -15.79 4.03 28.38
N ARG A 247 -15.22 4.39 27.23
CA ARG A 247 -14.50 3.45 26.37
C ARG A 247 -13.05 3.87 26.21
N PRO A 248 -12.08 3.03 26.62
CA PRO A 248 -10.67 3.28 26.33
C PRO A 248 -10.40 3.27 24.84
N VAL A 249 -9.74 4.31 24.34
CA VAL A 249 -9.43 4.51 22.91
C VAL A 249 -7.96 4.83 22.70
N ALA A 250 -7.45 4.48 21.53
CA ALA A 250 -6.20 5.00 20.99
C ALA A 250 -6.52 6.15 20.02
N VAL A 251 -5.86 7.29 20.19
CA VAL A 251 -6.05 8.49 19.37
C VAL A 251 -4.78 8.76 18.59
N LYS A 252 -4.81 8.46 17.29
CA LYS A 252 -3.71 8.68 16.36
C LYS A 252 -3.86 10.06 15.72
N VAL A 253 -2.81 10.88 15.79
CA VAL A 253 -2.78 12.24 15.26
C VAL A 253 -1.58 12.41 14.34
N LEU A 254 -1.80 12.85 13.10
CA LEU A 254 -0.73 13.07 12.13
C LEU A 254 0.25 14.18 12.58
N HIS A 255 1.54 13.96 12.28
CA HIS A 255 2.58 14.96 12.52
C HIS A 255 2.35 16.25 11.70
N PRO A 256 2.84 17.40 12.19
CA PRO A 256 2.70 18.68 11.50
C PRO A 256 3.23 18.63 10.07
N ASN A 257 2.46 19.17 9.13
CA ASN A 257 2.83 19.34 7.72
C ASN A 257 3.24 18.03 6.99
N ILE A 258 2.95 16.84 7.53
CA ILE A 258 3.40 15.57 6.93
C ILE A 258 2.97 15.43 5.47
N LYS A 259 1.70 15.72 5.15
CA LYS A 259 1.16 15.67 3.78
C LYS A 259 1.90 16.58 2.82
N ARG A 260 2.26 17.79 3.24
CA ARG A 260 3.00 18.77 2.42
C ARG A 260 4.45 18.35 2.23
N ASN A 261 5.12 17.88 3.29
CA ASN A 261 6.51 17.44 3.23
C ASN A 261 6.65 16.19 2.35
N VAL A 262 5.78 15.20 2.55
CA VAL A 262 5.72 13.99 1.72
C VAL A 262 5.43 14.35 0.27
N HIS A 263 4.52 15.29 -0.01
CA HIS A 263 4.25 15.74 -1.38
C HIS A 263 5.48 16.33 -2.08
N ARG A 264 6.29 17.14 -1.36
CA ARG A 264 7.54 17.72 -1.88
C ARG A 264 8.59 16.64 -2.13
N ASP A 265 8.72 15.69 -1.20
CA ASP A 265 9.64 14.56 -1.35
C ASP A 265 9.25 13.67 -2.53
N ILE A 266 7.95 13.39 -2.72
CA ILE A 266 7.42 12.66 -3.88
C ILE A 266 7.81 13.37 -5.19
N TRP A 267 7.58 14.68 -5.28
CA TRP A 267 7.90 15.45 -6.49
C TRP A 267 9.39 15.35 -6.84
N LEU A 268 10.27 15.46 -5.83
CA LEU A 268 11.72 15.31 -6.01
C LEU A 268 12.08 13.89 -6.44
N MET A 269 11.50 12.86 -5.83
CA MET A 269 11.75 11.47 -6.20
C MET A 269 11.33 11.16 -7.63
N GLU A 270 10.17 11.65 -8.08
CA GLU A 270 9.69 11.49 -9.45
C GLU A 270 10.60 12.20 -10.46
N ALA A 271 11.05 13.42 -10.14
CA ALA A 271 11.99 14.17 -10.98
C ALA A 271 13.33 13.43 -11.12
N VAL A 272 13.89 12.94 -10.00
CA VAL A 272 15.14 12.16 -10.00
C VAL A 272 14.96 10.85 -10.76
N ALA A 273 13.86 10.11 -10.55
CA ALA A 273 13.59 8.87 -11.26
C ALA A 273 13.50 9.09 -12.77
N GLY A 274 12.85 10.18 -13.21
CA GLY A 274 12.79 10.56 -14.63
C GLY A 274 14.16 10.90 -15.22
N LEU A 275 14.97 11.67 -14.48
CA LEU A 275 16.33 12.04 -14.91
C LEU A 275 17.24 10.80 -15.03
N VAL A 276 17.25 9.95 -14.01
CA VAL A 276 18.06 8.73 -13.97
C VAL A 276 17.63 7.76 -15.08
N HIS A 277 16.33 7.59 -15.31
CA HIS A 277 15.82 6.74 -16.38
C HIS A 277 16.14 7.26 -17.79
N SER A 278 16.38 8.56 -17.94
CA SER A 278 16.79 9.18 -19.21
C SER A 278 18.25 8.85 -19.60
N ILE A 279 19.05 8.33 -18.66
CA ILE A 279 20.44 7.93 -18.92
C ILE A 279 20.43 6.65 -19.79
N PRO A 280 21.15 6.61 -20.92
CA PRO A 280 21.17 5.47 -21.84
C PRO A 280 22.08 4.33 -21.34
N LEU A 281 21.95 3.97 -20.06
CA LEU A 281 22.62 2.81 -19.45
C LEU A 281 21.60 1.71 -19.29
N GLU A 282 21.84 0.58 -19.96
CA GLU A 282 20.91 -0.55 -19.99
C GLU A 282 20.60 -1.07 -18.57
N ARG A 283 21.61 -1.15 -17.70
CA ARG A 283 21.45 -1.52 -16.28
C ARG A 283 20.51 -0.60 -15.49
N ILE A 284 20.42 0.69 -15.84
CA ILE A 284 19.54 1.65 -15.17
C ILE A 284 18.11 1.53 -15.71
N ARG A 285 17.96 1.29 -17.02
CA ARG A 285 16.66 1.01 -17.62
C ARG A 285 16.00 -0.24 -17.03
N MET A 286 16.80 -1.27 -16.70
CA MET A 286 16.35 -2.50 -16.03
C MET A 286 15.61 -2.24 -14.71
N LEU A 287 15.96 -1.20 -13.96
CA LEU A 287 15.36 -0.92 -12.66
C LEU A 287 13.92 -0.38 -12.76
N ASN A 288 13.51 0.05 -13.96
CA ASN A 288 12.22 0.70 -14.22
C ASN A 288 11.83 1.69 -13.09
N LEU A 289 12.81 2.53 -12.70
CA LEU A 289 12.69 3.40 -11.52
C LEU A 289 11.41 4.24 -11.52
N PRO A 290 10.91 4.80 -12.63
CA PRO A 290 9.64 5.54 -12.62
C PRO A 290 8.47 4.70 -12.10
N ARG A 291 8.37 3.43 -12.50
CA ARG A 291 7.32 2.51 -12.03
C ARG A 291 7.52 2.13 -10.56
N ALA A 292 8.77 1.83 -10.20
CA ALA A 292 9.15 1.49 -8.83
C ALA A 292 8.82 2.65 -7.87
N THR A 293 9.17 3.87 -8.27
CA THR A 293 8.85 5.13 -7.57
C THR A 293 7.35 5.32 -7.43
N ARG A 294 6.53 5.14 -8.48
CA ARG A 294 5.06 5.26 -8.37
C ARG A 294 4.49 4.33 -7.30
N THR A 295 4.95 3.08 -7.26
CA THR A 295 4.50 2.11 -6.23
C THR A 295 4.82 2.62 -4.82
N PHE A 296 6.04 3.12 -4.62
CA PHE A 296 6.47 3.68 -3.35
C PHE A 296 5.70 4.98 -2.99
N VAL A 297 5.45 5.84 -3.97
CA VAL A 297 4.66 7.07 -3.82
C VAL A 297 3.25 6.74 -3.34
N ASP A 298 2.62 5.70 -3.87
CA ASP A 298 1.29 5.26 -3.42
C ASP A 298 1.31 4.79 -1.97
N ILE A 299 2.37 4.11 -1.52
CA ILE A 299 2.56 3.72 -0.12
C ILE A 299 2.68 4.97 0.77
N LEU A 300 3.54 5.92 0.41
CA LEU A 300 3.73 7.15 1.19
C LEU A 300 2.46 7.99 1.28
N ARG A 301 1.70 8.12 0.19
CA ARG A 301 0.44 8.89 0.17
C ARG A 301 -0.59 8.31 1.12
N ARG A 302 -0.75 6.98 1.14
CA ARG A 302 -1.70 6.30 2.04
C ARG A 302 -1.41 6.57 3.51
N GLN A 303 -0.15 6.75 3.88
CA GLN A 303 0.25 7.04 5.27
C GLN A 303 0.02 8.51 5.69
N THR A 304 -0.45 9.37 4.79
CA THR A 304 -0.79 10.78 5.10
C THR A 304 -2.28 11.01 5.32
N ASP A 305 -3.09 9.95 5.29
CA ASP A 305 -4.54 9.99 5.49
C ASP A 305 -4.98 8.81 6.38
N LEU A 306 -5.30 9.11 7.64
CA LEU A 306 -5.75 8.11 8.61
C LEU A 306 -7.18 7.58 8.34
N GLY A 307 -7.94 8.24 7.45
CA GLY A 307 -9.22 7.74 6.98
C GLY A 307 -9.06 6.45 6.18
N ILE A 308 -7.96 6.31 5.44
CA ILE A 308 -7.61 5.08 4.71
C ILE A 308 -7.33 3.94 5.69
N GLU A 309 -6.56 4.20 6.74
CA GLU A 309 -6.30 3.20 7.79
C GLU A 309 -7.60 2.75 8.46
N ALA A 310 -8.50 3.68 8.78
CA ALA A 310 -9.81 3.36 9.35
C ALA A 310 -10.65 2.49 8.39
N GLN A 311 -10.64 2.78 7.09
CA GLN A 311 -11.32 1.96 6.09
C GLN A 311 -10.73 0.56 6.01
N ASN A 312 -9.40 0.43 6.02
CA ASN A 312 -8.71 -0.84 5.99
C ASN A 312 -9.04 -1.68 7.23
N LEU A 313 -9.05 -1.06 8.43
CA LEU A 313 -9.48 -1.73 9.66
C LEU A 313 -10.91 -2.25 9.55
N ARG A 314 -11.85 -1.45 9.06
CA ARG A 314 -13.24 -1.90 8.84
C ARG A 314 -13.30 -3.09 7.88
N GLN A 315 -12.54 -3.07 6.80
CA GLN A 315 -12.48 -4.19 5.84
C GLN A 315 -11.90 -5.45 6.48
N PHE A 316 -10.81 -5.35 7.25
CA PHE A 316 -10.24 -6.48 7.98
C PHE A 316 -11.24 -7.07 8.98
N ARG A 317 -11.94 -6.21 9.73
CA ARG A 317 -12.99 -6.66 10.65
C ARG A 317 -14.12 -7.38 9.93
N ALA A 318 -14.61 -6.84 8.81
CA ALA A 318 -15.64 -7.51 8.00
C ALA A 318 -15.18 -8.89 7.51
N ASN A 319 -13.95 -8.98 7.01
CA ASN A 319 -13.37 -10.22 6.50
C ASN A 319 -13.15 -11.29 7.60
N PHE A 320 -12.76 -10.88 8.81
CA PHE A 320 -12.46 -11.82 9.89
C PHE A 320 -13.66 -12.17 10.76
N TYR A 321 -14.65 -11.28 10.86
CA TYR A 321 -15.74 -11.45 11.80
C TYR A 321 -17.08 -11.75 11.15
N GLU A 322 -17.36 -11.43 9.88
CA GLU A 322 -18.72 -11.47 9.29
C GLU A 322 -19.75 -10.60 10.07
N ASN A 323 -19.92 -10.76 11.39
CA ASN A 323 -20.69 -9.96 12.36
C ASN A 323 -19.97 -9.87 13.74
N ASP A 324 -20.34 -8.92 14.60
CA ASP A 324 -19.68 -8.66 15.91
C ASP A 324 -19.63 -9.88 16.86
N ASP A 325 -20.63 -10.78 16.84
CA ASP A 325 -20.66 -11.97 17.72
C ASP A 325 -19.49 -12.95 17.44
N HIS A 326 -18.94 -12.92 16.23
CA HIS A 326 -17.85 -13.80 15.80
C HIS A 326 -16.46 -13.23 16.12
N GLU A 327 -16.35 -11.94 16.48
CA GLU A 327 -15.09 -11.35 16.98
C GLU A 327 -14.61 -12.07 18.25
N SER A 328 -15.56 -12.42 19.13
CA SER A 328 -15.30 -13.21 20.33
C SER A 328 -14.67 -14.58 20.01
N ARG A 329 -14.96 -15.14 18.83
CA ARG A 329 -14.48 -16.45 18.36
C ARG A 329 -13.18 -16.37 17.55
N SER A 330 -12.80 -15.18 17.10
CA SER A 330 -11.58 -15.00 16.31
C SER A 330 -10.32 -15.07 17.18
N GLU A 331 -9.27 -15.65 16.60
CA GLU A 331 -7.90 -15.65 17.13
C GLU A 331 -7.19 -14.30 16.94
N ILE A 332 -7.72 -13.47 16.02
CA ILE A 332 -7.17 -12.19 15.59
C ILE A 332 -8.13 -11.06 15.93
N ILE A 333 -7.61 -9.96 16.46
CA ILE A 333 -8.31 -8.71 16.79
C ILE A 333 -7.77 -7.60 15.89
N PHE A 334 -8.66 -6.85 15.26
CA PHE A 334 -8.36 -5.57 14.61
C PHE A 334 -9.09 -4.46 15.37
N PRO A 335 -8.41 -3.40 15.84
CA PRO A 335 -9.07 -2.28 16.53
C PRO A 335 -10.26 -1.75 15.74
N ARG A 336 -11.39 -1.50 16.42
CA ARG A 336 -12.56 -0.89 15.79
C ARG A 336 -12.36 0.63 15.71
N PRO A 337 -12.40 1.25 14.51
CA PRO A 337 -12.48 2.70 14.40
C PRO A 337 -13.78 3.21 15.01
N MET A 338 -13.71 4.28 15.81
CA MET A 338 -14.86 4.84 16.50
C MET A 338 -15.70 5.69 15.53
N GLU A 339 -17.00 5.40 15.42
CA GLU A 339 -17.91 6.13 14.54
C GLU A 339 -18.01 7.61 14.91
N GLY A 340 -17.97 8.49 13.91
CA GLY A 340 -17.93 9.95 14.12
C GLY A 340 -16.56 10.50 14.54
N TRP A 341 -15.59 9.63 14.84
CA TRP A 341 -14.26 10.01 15.33
C TRP A 341 -13.13 9.57 14.38
N VAL A 342 -13.39 9.72 13.08
CA VAL A 342 -12.43 9.44 12.01
C VAL A 342 -12.34 10.64 11.10
N HIS A 343 -11.12 11.13 10.89
CA HIS A 343 -10.78 12.26 10.05
C HIS A 343 -9.46 11.97 9.31
N GLU A 344 -9.18 12.68 8.22
CA GLU A 344 -7.93 12.52 7.44
C GLU A 344 -6.67 12.61 8.34
N LYS A 345 -6.71 13.49 9.35
CA LYS A 345 -5.59 13.76 10.26
C LYS A 345 -5.68 13.08 11.64
N VAL A 346 -6.83 12.52 11.99
CA VAL A 346 -7.08 11.93 13.31
C VAL A 346 -7.88 10.64 13.19
N LEU A 347 -7.39 9.57 13.80
CA LEU A 347 -8.12 8.31 13.93
C LEU A 347 -8.26 7.95 15.41
N VAL A 348 -9.49 7.87 15.88
CA VAL A 348 -9.84 7.29 17.17
C VAL A 348 -10.30 5.86 16.97
N GLU A 349 -9.66 4.92 17.65
CA GLU A 349 -9.96 3.48 17.57
C GLU A 349 -9.98 2.83 18.96
N GLU A 350 -10.56 1.64 19.07
CA GLU A 350 -10.55 0.89 20.33
C GLU A 350 -9.14 0.60 20.82
N LEU A 351 -8.86 0.90 22.10
CA LEU A 351 -7.60 0.55 22.71
C LEU A 351 -7.54 -0.96 22.97
N ALA A 352 -6.44 -1.59 22.55
CA ALA A 352 -6.14 -2.97 22.87
C ALA A 352 -5.74 -3.12 24.36
N GLN A 353 -6.74 -3.18 25.23
CA GLN A 353 -6.53 -3.36 26.66
C GLN A 353 -5.94 -4.73 26.99
N ASN A 354 -5.07 -4.77 28.00
CA ASN A 354 -4.36 -5.99 28.43
C ASN A 354 -3.55 -6.65 27.29
N ALA A 355 -3.08 -5.84 26.34
CA ALA A 355 -2.22 -6.28 25.26
C ALA A 355 -0.79 -5.78 25.48
N HIS A 356 0.19 -6.58 25.09
CA HIS A 356 1.60 -6.21 25.08
C HIS A 356 2.23 -6.52 23.71
N PRO A 357 3.33 -5.86 23.32
CA PRO A 357 4.02 -6.19 22.08
C PRO A 357 4.36 -7.68 21.98
N ILE A 358 4.28 -8.24 20.79
CA ILE A 358 4.61 -9.67 20.57
C ILE A 358 6.08 -9.97 20.91
N ALA A 359 6.96 -8.97 20.81
CA ALA A 359 8.36 -9.07 21.19
C ALA A 359 8.53 -9.46 22.67
N THR A 360 7.63 -9.05 23.56
CA THR A 360 7.65 -9.44 24.98
C THR A 360 7.44 -10.94 25.18
N SER A 361 6.67 -11.60 24.29
CA SER A 361 6.52 -13.06 24.33
C SER A 361 7.76 -13.81 23.88
N LEU A 362 8.71 -13.15 23.20
CA LEU A 362 9.94 -13.79 22.73
C LEU A 362 10.98 -13.95 23.85
N THR A 363 10.85 -13.20 24.94
CA THR A 363 11.81 -13.22 26.06
C THR A 363 11.46 -14.24 27.15
N ASP A 364 10.31 -14.88 27.08
CA ASP A 364 9.88 -15.91 28.02
C ASP A 364 10.34 -17.31 27.55
N ASP A 365 11.43 -17.79 28.16
CA ASP A 365 12.01 -19.12 27.91
C ASP A 365 11.43 -20.22 28.83
N SER A 366 10.34 -19.95 29.53
CA SER A 366 9.63 -21.00 30.28
C SER A 366 8.92 -21.98 29.34
N LEU A 367 8.56 -23.16 29.86
CA LEU A 367 7.78 -24.15 29.10
C LEU A 367 6.43 -23.58 28.60
N GLU A 368 5.78 -22.75 29.41
CA GLU A 368 4.53 -22.07 29.05
C GLU A 368 4.76 -20.94 28.03
N GLY A 369 5.89 -20.22 28.13
CA GLY A 369 6.35 -19.27 27.13
C GLY A 369 6.52 -19.91 25.76
N HIS A 370 7.21 -21.07 25.70
CA HIS A 370 7.36 -21.83 24.45
C HIS A 370 6.02 -22.32 23.88
N LYS A 371 5.09 -22.81 24.71
CA LYS A 371 3.74 -23.19 24.26
C LYS A 371 2.98 -21.99 23.70
N THR A 372 3.05 -20.85 24.38
CA THR A 372 2.42 -19.60 23.95
C THR A 372 2.97 -19.14 22.62
N ARG A 373 4.30 -19.08 22.45
CA ARG A 373 4.94 -18.71 21.18
C ARG A 373 4.52 -19.62 20.03
N ARG A 374 4.44 -20.94 20.27
CA ARG A 374 3.95 -21.90 19.28
C ARG A 374 2.48 -21.67 18.90
N GLN A 375 1.64 -21.31 19.86
CA GLN A 375 0.26 -20.93 19.60
C GLN A 375 0.20 -19.66 18.73
N LEU A 376 0.92 -18.60 19.12
CA LEU A 376 0.97 -17.33 18.40
C LEU A 376 1.49 -17.50 16.97
N GLY A 377 2.57 -18.27 16.77
CA GLY A 377 3.12 -18.54 15.45
C GLY A 377 2.10 -19.19 14.51
N LYS A 378 1.32 -20.16 15.01
CA LYS A 378 0.24 -20.81 14.23
C LYS A 378 -0.91 -19.85 13.90
N GLN A 379 -1.34 -19.04 14.88
CA GLN A 379 -2.40 -18.04 14.68
C GLN A 379 -2.00 -17.01 13.63
N LEU A 380 -0.81 -16.44 13.75
CA LEU A 380 -0.28 -15.44 12.82
C LEU A 380 -0.16 -16.01 11.39
N CYS A 381 0.35 -17.22 11.27
CA CYS A 381 0.51 -17.91 9.99
C CYS A 381 -0.85 -18.18 9.31
N ARG A 382 -1.84 -18.71 10.05
CA ARG A 382 -3.22 -18.88 9.55
C ARG A 382 -3.85 -17.57 9.12
N ALA A 383 -3.71 -16.51 9.93
CA ALA A 383 -4.26 -15.20 9.63
C ALA A 383 -3.67 -14.61 8.35
N PHE A 384 -2.35 -14.72 8.19
CA PHE A 384 -1.63 -14.23 7.03
C PHE A 384 -2.07 -14.91 5.73
N PHE A 385 -2.13 -16.25 5.72
CA PHE A 385 -2.61 -16.96 4.53
C PHE A 385 -4.09 -16.73 4.23
N LYS A 386 -4.92 -16.53 5.27
CA LYS A 386 -6.32 -16.12 5.10
C LYS A 386 -6.42 -14.75 4.40
N MET A 387 -5.59 -13.78 4.79
CA MET A 387 -5.54 -12.45 4.17
C MET A 387 -5.15 -12.52 2.68
N ILE A 388 -4.16 -13.35 2.34
CA ILE A 388 -3.67 -13.50 0.95
C ILE A 388 -4.66 -14.27 0.08
N PHE A 389 -4.99 -15.51 0.45
CA PHE A 389 -5.65 -16.44 -0.47
C PHE A 389 -7.18 -16.39 -0.41
N TRP A 390 -7.75 -16.12 0.78
CA TRP A 390 -9.20 -16.07 0.95
C TRP A 390 -9.77 -14.68 0.81
N HIS A 391 -9.26 -13.73 1.60
CA HIS A 391 -9.82 -12.37 1.61
C HIS A 391 -9.34 -11.52 0.44
N ASN A 392 -8.19 -11.85 -0.16
CA ASN A 392 -7.50 -11.00 -1.13
C ASN A 392 -7.32 -9.57 -0.62
N PHE A 393 -7.05 -9.41 0.68
CA PHE A 393 -6.85 -8.12 1.32
C PHE A 393 -5.74 -8.28 2.34
N ILE A 394 -4.58 -7.74 2.00
CA ILE A 394 -3.29 -8.11 2.59
C ILE A 394 -2.81 -6.97 3.47
N HIS A 395 -2.45 -7.28 4.72
CA HIS A 395 -1.75 -6.35 5.59
C HIS A 395 -0.26 -6.36 5.25
N CYS A 396 0.24 -5.26 4.68
CA CYS A 396 1.58 -5.28 4.07
C CYS A 396 2.69 -4.88 5.03
N ASP A 397 2.35 -4.31 6.18
CA ASP A 397 3.29 -3.84 7.19
C ASP A 397 3.20 -4.63 8.51
N LEU A 398 3.17 -5.96 8.42
CA LEU A 398 2.98 -6.87 9.56
C LEU A 398 4.29 -7.16 10.32
N HIS A 399 5.06 -6.12 10.63
CA HIS A 399 6.28 -6.25 11.42
C HIS A 399 5.98 -6.38 12.93
N PRO A 400 6.94 -6.82 13.77
CA PRO A 400 6.66 -7.10 15.19
C PRO A 400 6.16 -5.91 16.02
N GLY A 401 6.33 -4.67 15.55
CA GLY A 401 5.84 -3.47 16.23
C GLY A 401 4.33 -3.26 16.06
N ASN A 402 3.75 -3.81 14.98
CA ASN A 402 2.32 -3.74 14.66
C ASN A 402 1.55 -4.96 15.15
N VAL A 403 2.19 -5.83 15.94
CA VAL A 403 1.60 -7.07 16.45
C VAL A 403 1.67 -7.07 17.97
N GLN A 404 0.51 -7.10 18.61
CA GLN A 404 0.38 -7.24 20.06
C GLN A 404 -0.30 -8.57 20.41
N VAL A 405 -0.11 -8.99 21.65
CA VAL A 405 -0.70 -10.20 22.22
C VAL A 405 -1.61 -9.77 23.37
N LYS A 406 -2.91 -10.02 23.22
CA LYS A 406 -3.92 -9.82 24.27
C LYS A 406 -4.13 -11.12 25.02
N ARG A 407 -3.87 -11.11 26.32
CA ARG A 407 -4.19 -12.24 27.20
C ARG A 407 -5.68 -12.24 27.52
N LEU A 408 -6.35 -13.37 27.31
CA LEU A 408 -7.78 -13.51 27.59
C LEU A 408 -8.01 -13.71 29.08
N GLU A 409 -9.06 -13.08 29.61
CA GLU A 409 -9.49 -13.32 30.98
C GLU A 409 -10.18 -14.68 31.13
N LYS A 410 -10.28 -15.20 32.36
CA LYS A 410 -10.86 -16.53 32.64
C LYS A 410 -12.30 -16.67 32.15
N GLU A 411 -13.06 -15.58 32.11
CA GLU A 411 -14.44 -15.57 31.61
C GLU A 411 -14.50 -15.62 30.09
N GLU A 412 -13.64 -14.87 29.39
CA GLU A 412 -13.51 -14.91 27.91
C GLU A 412 -13.01 -16.28 27.42
N GLN A 413 -12.16 -16.94 28.22
CA GLN A 413 -11.71 -18.31 27.95
C GLN A 413 -12.85 -19.34 28.03
N ARG A 414 -13.92 -19.07 28.78
CA ARG A 414 -15.09 -19.96 28.91
C ARG A 414 -16.09 -19.79 27.77
N THR A 415 -16.21 -18.58 27.22
CA THR A 415 -17.17 -18.25 26.15
C THR A 415 -16.68 -18.62 24.75
N THR A 416 -15.40 -18.96 24.58
CA THR A 416 -14.87 -19.58 23.35
C THR A 416 -15.39 -21.02 23.25
N PHE A 417 -16.63 -21.14 22.78
CA PHE A 417 -17.59 -22.26 22.83
C PHE A 417 -17.17 -23.60 22.18
N PHE A 418 -15.89 -23.78 21.84
CA PHE A 418 -15.35 -25.02 21.25
C PHE A 418 -14.05 -25.51 21.90
N GLY A 419 -13.85 -25.28 23.20
CA GLY A 419 -12.87 -26.06 23.98
C GLY A 419 -11.41 -25.99 23.51
N ARG A 420 -11.01 -24.96 22.74
CA ARG A 420 -9.64 -24.85 22.21
C ARG A 420 -8.61 -24.33 23.21
N GLY A 421 -9.00 -24.00 24.45
CA GLY A 421 -8.07 -23.49 25.46
C GLY A 421 -7.31 -22.25 24.99
N LEU A 422 -7.99 -21.37 24.24
CA LEU A 422 -7.36 -20.19 23.68
C LEU A 422 -7.01 -19.22 24.81
N GLN A 423 -5.73 -19.10 25.17
CA GLN A 423 -5.30 -18.20 26.24
C GLN A 423 -4.99 -16.79 25.75
N ASN A 424 -4.63 -16.66 24.47
CA ASN A 424 -4.14 -15.40 23.89
C ASN A 424 -4.76 -15.17 22.51
N LYS A 425 -5.03 -13.90 22.21
CA LYS A 425 -5.39 -13.41 20.88
C LYS A 425 -4.29 -12.49 20.36
N ILE A 426 -4.14 -12.43 19.05
CA ILE A 426 -3.22 -11.50 18.39
C ILE A 426 -4.01 -10.24 18.02
N VAL A 427 -3.49 -9.07 18.37
CA VAL A 427 -4.02 -7.78 17.92
C VAL A 427 -3.11 -7.26 16.81
N LEU A 428 -3.69 -6.97 15.65
CA LEU A 428 -2.99 -6.38 14.51
C LEU A 428 -3.32 -4.90 14.43
N LEU A 429 -2.28 -4.07 14.58
CA LEU A 429 -2.33 -2.62 14.57
C LEU A 429 -1.81 -2.08 13.23
N ASP A 430 -2.02 -0.79 12.99
CA ASP A 430 -1.48 -0.03 11.85
C ASP A 430 -1.80 -0.68 10.49
N ALA A 431 -3.08 -0.61 10.13
CA ALA A 431 -3.57 -1.03 8.82
C ALA A 431 -3.36 0.06 7.75
N GLY A 432 -2.41 0.99 7.93
CA GLY A 432 -2.18 2.10 7.00
C GLY A 432 -1.70 1.64 5.62
N ILE A 433 -1.09 0.46 5.54
CA ILE A 433 -0.67 -0.18 4.28
C ILE A 433 -1.38 -1.53 4.11
N ALA A 434 -2.48 -1.50 3.36
CA ALA A 434 -3.16 -2.70 2.89
C ALA A 434 -3.58 -2.55 1.43
N PHE A 435 -3.61 -3.65 0.68
CA PHE A 435 -4.11 -3.66 -0.69
C PHE A 435 -4.77 -4.99 -1.05
N SER A 436 -5.56 -4.97 -2.13
CA SER A 436 -6.10 -6.16 -2.79
C SER A 436 -5.38 -6.36 -4.12
N LEU A 437 -5.11 -7.61 -4.49
CA LEU A 437 -4.68 -7.93 -5.85
C LEU A 437 -5.89 -7.83 -6.78
N ASP A 438 -5.69 -7.40 -8.03
CA ASP A 438 -6.75 -7.55 -9.01
C ASP A 438 -7.03 -9.05 -9.30
N PRO A 439 -8.19 -9.40 -9.88
CA PRO A 439 -8.55 -10.81 -10.09
C PRO A 439 -7.54 -11.60 -10.94
N ASN A 440 -6.81 -10.92 -11.84
CA ASN A 440 -5.79 -11.56 -12.65
C ASN A 440 -4.54 -11.85 -11.82
N ASP A 441 -4.05 -10.85 -11.09
CA ASP A 441 -2.90 -11.00 -10.19
C ASP A 441 -3.16 -12.04 -9.09
N GLN A 442 -4.40 -12.10 -8.56
CA GLN A 442 -4.80 -13.11 -7.59
C GLN A 442 -4.78 -14.54 -8.18
N ARG A 443 -5.26 -14.71 -9.43
CA ARG A 443 -5.13 -15.99 -10.14
C ARG A 443 -3.67 -16.35 -10.36
N ASN A 444 -2.87 -15.37 -10.78
CA ASN A 444 -1.45 -15.55 -11.06
C ASN A 444 -0.70 -16.03 -9.80
N LEU A 445 -0.97 -15.40 -8.66
CA LEU A 445 -0.43 -15.79 -7.36
C LEU A 445 -0.82 -17.23 -7.02
N ARG A 446 -2.09 -17.60 -7.16
CA ARG A 446 -2.54 -18.97 -6.85
C ARG A 446 -1.88 -20.02 -7.73
N ASP A 447 -1.77 -19.77 -9.04
CA ASP A 447 -1.14 -20.72 -9.96
C ASP A 447 0.35 -20.89 -9.66
N LEU A 448 1.06 -19.79 -9.37
CA LEU A 448 2.46 -19.83 -8.98
C LEU A 448 2.65 -20.61 -7.68
N PHE A 449 1.86 -20.30 -6.64
CA PHE A 449 1.91 -21.02 -5.37
C PHE A 449 1.54 -22.49 -5.52
N ARG A 450 0.58 -22.81 -6.39
CA ARG A 450 0.20 -24.19 -6.70
C ARG A 450 1.34 -24.96 -7.34
N ALA A 451 2.01 -24.38 -8.34
CA ALA A 451 3.17 -24.98 -9.01
C ALA A 451 4.30 -25.24 -7.99
N VAL A 452 4.60 -24.25 -7.13
CA VAL A 452 5.57 -24.41 -6.04
C VAL A 452 5.15 -25.47 -5.03
N VAL A 453 3.87 -25.62 -4.68
CA VAL A 453 3.45 -26.68 -3.75
C VAL A 453 3.55 -28.07 -4.38
N LEU A 454 3.25 -28.18 -5.68
CA LEU A 454 3.26 -29.43 -6.45
C LEU A 454 4.67 -29.89 -6.90
N ASN A 455 5.74 -29.22 -6.48
CA ASN A 455 7.12 -29.51 -6.92
C ASN A 455 7.31 -29.35 -8.43
N ASP A 456 6.65 -28.35 -9.01
CA ASP A 456 6.71 -27.99 -10.42
C ASP A 456 7.28 -26.57 -10.57
N GLY A 457 8.58 -26.46 -10.37
CA GLY A 457 9.31 -25.21 -10.49
C GLY A 457 9.54 -24.77 -11.94
N GLU A 458 9.56 -25.70 -12.89
CA GLU A 458 9.58 -25.35 -14.33
C GLU A 458 8.33 -24.58 -14.74
N THR A 459 7.13 -25.09 -14.40
CA THR A 459 5.88 -24.37 -14.66
C THR A 459 5.85 -23.05 -13.90
N ALA A 460 6.31 -23.02 -12.65
CA ALA A 460 6.42 -21.78 -11.89
C ALA A 460 7.29 -20.74 -12.62
N GLY A 461 8.45 -21.14 -13.13
CA GLY A 461 9.34 -20.27 -13.90
C GLY A 461 8.71 -19.77 -15.21
N ARG A 462 8.10 -20.66 -16.01
CA ARG A 462 7.42 -20.27 -17.26
C ARG A 462 6.28 -19.29 -17.00
N LEU A 463 5.47 -19.52 -15.96
CA LEU A 463 4.39 -18.61 -15.57
C LEU A 463 4.94 -17.23 -15.16
N MET A 464 6.07 -17.16 -14.46
CA MET A 464 6.69 -15.88 -14.08
C MET A 464 7.13 -15.09 -15.31
N VAL A 465 7.72 -15.75 -16.32
CA VAL A 465 8.12 -15.10 -17.58
C VAL A 465 6.90 -14.66 -18.39
N GLU A 466 5.92 -15.53 -18.60
CA GLU A 466 4.70 -15.25 -19.38
C GLU A 466 3.92 -14.03 -18.84
N ARG A 467 3.96 -13.85 -17.51
CA ARG A 467 3.18 -12.82 -16.81
C ARG A 467 4.01 -11.57 -16.50
N ALA A 468 5.30 -11.59 -16.75
CA ALA A 468 6.15 -10.44 -16.56
C ALA A 468 5.78 -9.35 -17.58
N LYS A 469 5.57 -8.12 -17.11
CA LYS A 469 5.32 -6.98 -18.00
C LYS A 469 6.55 -6.62 -18.82
N TYR A 470 7.73 -6.89 -18.27
CA TYR A 470 9.02 -6.75 -18.93
C TYR A 470 9.88 -7.95 -18.56
N GLU A 471 10.41 -8.61 -19.56
CA GLU A 471 11.37 -9.69 -19.40
C GLU A 471 12.40 -9.61 -20.52
N ARG A 472 13.62 -10.10 -20.27
CA ARG A 472 14.69 -10.20 -21.28
C ARG A 472 15.26 -11.59 -21.39
N CYS A 473 14.71 -12.55 -20.65
CA CYS A 473 15.18 -13.92 -20.73
C CYS A 473 14.86 -14.52 -22.10
N SER A 474 13.86 -14.00 -22.82
CA SER A 474 13.61 -14.33 -24.24
C SER A 474 14.65 -13.78 -25.21
N GLU A 475 15.37 -12.71 -24.86
CA GLU A 475 16.47 -12.15 -25.67
C GLU A 475 17.76 -12.98 -25.55
N MET A 476 17.87 -13.79 -24.48
CA MET A 476 18.97 -14.71 -24.26
C MET A 476 18.65 -16.04 -24.95
N GLU A 477 19.64 -16.64 -25.62
CA GLU A 477 19.45 -17.95 -26.26
C GLU A 477 19.13 -19.02 -25.20
N GLY A 478 17.91 -19.59 -25.27
CA GLY A 478 17.41 -20.55 -24.29
C GLY A 478 17.16 -19.98 -22.89
N GLY A 479 17.06 -18.64 -22.75
CA GLY A 479 17.00 -18.01 -21.43
C GLY A 479 15.71 -18.30 -20.65
N ILE A 480 14.58 -18.53 -21.33
CA ILE A 480 13.31 -18.93 -20.68
C ILE A 480 13.47 -20.32 -20.06
N GLU A 481 14.03 -21.27 -20.81
CA GLU A 481 14.30 -22.63 -20.35
C GLU A 481 15.32 -22.64 -19.22
N ALA A 482 16.39 -21.84 -19.33
CA ALA A 482 17.40 -21.70 -18.29
C ALA A 482 16.81 -21.11 -16.99
N PHE A 483 15.98 -20.06 -17.10
CA PHE A 483 15.27 -19.49 -15.97
C PHE A 483 14.33 -20.52 -15.32
N ALA A 484 13.55 -21.25 -16.12
CA ALA A 484 12.64 -22.29 -15.62
C ALA A 484 13.40 -23.44 -14.92
N ALA A 485 14.56 -23.84 -15.45
CA ALA A 485 15.42 -24.86 -14.84
C ALA A 485 16.03 -24.40 -13.51
N GLU A 486 16.46 -23.14 -13.40
CA GLU A 486 16.93 -22.55 -12.13
C GLU A 486 15.79 -22.49 -11.10
N MET A 487 14.58 -22.14 -11.53
CA MET A 487 13.39 -22.17 -10.68
C MET A 487 13.06 -23.60 -10.23
N GLN A 488 13.17 -24.60 -11.11
CA GLN A 488 13.04 -26.01 -10.76
C GLN A 488 14.05 -26.44 -9.69
N SER A 489 15.32 -26.07 -9.85
CA SER A 489 16.39 -26.34 -8.87
C SER A 489 16.07 -25.76 -7.49
N ILE A 490 15.56 -24.51 -7.44
CA ILE A 490 15.14 -23.87 -6.18
C ILE A 490 13.96 -24.61 -5.54
N VAL A 491 12.96 -25.01 -6.32
CA VAL A 491 11.76 -25.73 -5.83
C VAL A 491 12.13 -27.14 -5.37
N GLU A 492 12.96 -27.87 -6.10
CA GLU A 492 13.43 -29.19 -5.71
C GLU A 492 14.27 -29.16 -4.43
N GLU A 493 15.17 -28.19 -4.29
CA GLU A 493 15.91 -27.99 -3.04
C GLU A 493 14.96 -27.76 -1.87
N PHE A 494 13.90 -27.00 -2.10
CA PHE A 494 12.85 -26.77 -1.12
C PHE A 494 12.13 -28.08 -0.71
N HIS A 495 11.68 -28.90 -1.66
CA HIS A 495 10.97 -30.15 -1.33
C HIS A 495 11.88 -31.28 -0.84
N ASN A 496 13.12 -31.38 -1.32
CA ASN A 496 14.06 -32.39 -0.85
C ASN A 496 14.42 -32.14 0.62
N ARG A 497 14.58 -30.88 1.02
CA ARG A 497 14.76 -30.51 2.43
C ARG A 497 13.50 -30.70 3.29
N ARG A 498 12.33 -30.79 2.66
CA ARG A 498 11.06 -31.15 3.32
C ARG A 498 10.90 -32.66 3.55
N LYS A 499 11.41 -33.53 2.65
CA LYS A 499 11.27 -35.00 2.72
C LYS A 499 12.29 -35.70 3.64
N GLY A 500 13.39 -35.03 4.01
CA GLY A 500 14.42 -35.55 4.92
C GLY A 500 13.95 -35.59 6.39
N GLY A 501 13.05 -36.51 6.72
CA GLY A 501 12.60 -36.77 8.09
C GLY A 501 13.67 -37.47 8.93
N GLY A 502 14.39 -36.71 9.76
CA GLY A 502 15.31 -37.28 10.74
C GLY A 502 16.10 -36.22 11.51
N LEU A 503 15.67 -35.91 12.73
CA LEU A 503 16.46 -35.29 13.81
C LEU A 503 17.12 -33.94 13.49
N THR A 504 16.31 -32.88 13.43
CA THR A 504 16.52 -31.50 13.94
C THR A 504 15.69 -30.53 13.09
N PHE A 505 14.55 -30.11 13.63
CA PHE A 505 13.72 -29.09 13.04
C PHE A 505 14.46 -27.73 13.13
N GLY A 506 14.66 -27.06 11.99
CA GLY A 506 15.16 -25.67 12.02
C GLY A 506 15.71 -25.03 10.75
N SER A 507 15.90 -25.72 9.61
CA SER A 507 16.87 -25.22 8.60
C SER A 507 16.38 -24.89 7.18
N VAL A 508 15.08 -24.84 6.87
CA VAL A 508 14.65 -24.14 5.63
C VAL A 508 14.25 -22.71 5.99
N ARG A 509 15.17 -21.76 5.74
CA ARG A 509 14.80 -20.34 5.68
C ARG A 509 14.08 -20.15 4.34
N ILE A 510 12.75 -20.10 4.34
CA ILE A 510 11.98 -19.72 3.13
C ILE A 510 12.52 -18.40 2.59
N GLY A 511 12.98 -17.50 3.47
CA GLY A 511 13.58 -16.25 3.07
C GLY A 511 14.85 -16.44 2.26
N SER A 512 15.65 -17.47 2.52
CA SER A 512 16.83 -17.76 1.69
C SER A 512 16.45 -18.26 0.29
N LEU A 513 15.34 -19.00 0.17
CA LEU A 513 14.84 -19.47 -1.12
C LEU A 513 14.16 -18.34 -1.90
N LEU A 514 13.31 -17.56 -1.25
CA LEU A 514 12.71 -16.36 -1.83
C LEU A 514 13.79 -15.37 -2.27
N ASN A 515 14.84 -15.16 -1.47
CA ASN A 515 15.97 -14.33 -1.88
C ASN A 515 16.65 -14.88 -3.15
N ARG A 516 16.83 -16.20 -3.27
CA ARG A 516 17.35 -16.82 -4.50
C ARG A 516 16.42 -16.61 -5.69
N VAL A 517 15.10 -16.73 -5.51
CA VAL A 517 14.12 -16.43 -6.57
C VAL A 517 14.27 -14.98 -7.03
N LEU A 518 14.35 -14.03 -6.09
CA LEU A 518 14.55 -12.60 -6.40
C LEU A 518 15.88 -12.36 -7.13
N ASP A 519 16.95 -13.06 -6.75
CA ASP A 519 18.26 -13.00 -7.43
C ASP A 519 18.21 -13.58 -8.85
N VAL A 520 17.54 -14.72 -9.06
CA VAL A 520 17.36 -15.33 -10.39
C VAL A 520 16.53 -14.40 -11.27
N CYS A 521 15.45 -13.80 -10.76
CA CYS A 521 14.68 -12.77 -11.48
C CYS A 521 15.56 -11.60 -11.92
N ARG A 522 16.45 -11.13 -11.04
CA ARG A 522 17.40 -10.04 -11.34
C ARG A 522 18.44 -10.43 -12.39
N ILE A 523 18.96 -11.67 -12.35
CA ILE A 523 19.96 -12.18 -13.29
C ILE A 523 19.38 -12.32 -14.70
N TYR A 524 18.23 -12.99 -14.82
CA TYR A 524 17.56 -13.23 -16.10
C TYR A 524 16.71 -12.05 -16.58
N GLY A 525 16.55 -11.02 -15.73
CA GLY A 525 15.81 -9.81 -16.06
C GLY A 525 14.30 -10.02 -16.17
N VAL A 526 13.73 -10.87 -15.33
CA VAL A 526 12.29 -11.11 -15.23
C VAL A 526 11.71 -10.14 -14.20
N GLU A 527 10.91 -9.16 -14.63
CA GLU A 527 10.31 -8.18 -13.72
C GLU A 527 9.17 -8.82 -12.91
N ILE A 528 9.23 -8.66 -11.58
CA ILE A 528 8.14 -9.01 -10.68
C ILE A 528 7.18 -7.82 -10.59
N ASP A 529 5.87 -8.07 -10.76
CA ASP A 529 4.88 -7.00 -10.61
C ASP A 529 4.98 -6.39 -9.20
N PRO A 530 4.99 -5.05 -9.04
CA PRO A 530 5.18 -4.41 -7.74
C PRO A 530 4.16 -4.84 -6.67
N ASN A 531 2.92 -5.15 -7.05
CA ASN A 531 1.92 -5.67 -6.12
C ASN A 531 2.32 -7.07 -5.63
N MET A 532 2.83 -7.92 -6.52
CA MET A 532 3.35 -9.25 -6.19
C MET A 532 4.62 -9.16 -5.34
N SER A 533 5.53 -8.21 -5.65
CA SER A 533 6.70 -7.94 -4.81
C SER A 533 6.29 -7.57 -3.39
N ALA A 534 5.24 -6.76 -3.21
CA ALA A 534 4.75 -6.42 -1.88
C ALA A 534 4.23 -7.65 -1.11
N VAL A 535 3.53 -8.59 -1.77
CA VAL A 535 3.15 -9.87 -1.14
C VAL A 535 4.38 -10.68 -0.72
N VAL A 536 5.38 -10.80 -1.59
CA VAL A 536 6.63 -11.53 -1.29
C VAL A 536 7.36 -10.91 -0.10
N VAL A 537 7.44 -9.58 -0.04
CA VAL A 537 8.03 -8.85 1.08
C VAL A 537 7.26 -9.11 2.37
N SER A 538 5.93 -9.03 2.35
CA SER A 538 5.12 -9.36 3.52
C SER A 538 5.32 -10.82 3.97
N CYS A 539 5.46 -11.76 3.03
CA CYS A 539 5.79 -13.16 3.35
C CYS A 539 7.13 -13.28 4.07
N LEU A 540 8.16 -12.56 3.62
CA LEU A 540 9.50 -12.55 4.25
C LEU A 540 9.46 -12.01 5.69
N VAL A 541 8.75 -10.90 5.91
CA VAL A 541 8.63 -10.27 7.23
C VAL A 541 7.87 -11.19 8.19
N VAL A 542 6.75 -11.75 7.73
CA VAL A 542 5.92 -12.66 8.54
C VAL A 542 6.64 -13.97 8.82
N GLU A 543 7.37 -14.54 7.87
CA GLU A 543 8.24 -15.70 8.12
C GLU A 543 9.24 -15.39 9.24
N GLY A 544 9.94 -14.25 9.16
CA GLY A 544 10.93 -13.85 10.16
C GLY A 544 10.33 -13.81 11.57
N LEU A 545 9.13 -13.24 11.70
CA LEU A 545 8.39 -13.18 12.96
C LEU A 545 7.87 -14.56 13.41
N VAL A 546 7.26 -15.34 12.52
CA VAL A 546 6.77 -16.68 12.83
C VAL A 546 7.90 -17.60 13.30
N ARG A 547 9.08 -17.49 12.68
CA ARG A 547 10.26 -18.26 13.04
C ARG A 547 10.87 -17.82 14.38
N SER A 548 10.81 -16.52 14.70
CA SER A 548 11.25 -16.06 16.02
C SER A 548 10.31 -16.60 17.12
N LEU A 549 9.03 -16.82 16.80
CA LEU A 549 8.07 -17.45 17.71
C LEU A 549 8.29 -18.98 17.82
N ASP A 550 8.19 -19.71 16.71
CA ASP A 550 8.38 -21.17 16.66
C ASP A 550 9.30 -21.56 15.48
N PRO A 551 10.58 -21.87 15.75
CA PRO A 551 11.54 -22.28 14.72
C PRO A 551 11.17 -23.57 13.97
N ASN A 552 10.25 -24.37 14.53
CA ASN A 552 9.85 -25.66 13.99
C ASN A 552 8.59 -25.56 13.11
N LEU A 553 7.95 -24.39 13.04
CA LEU A 553 6.75 -24.22 12.23
C LEU A 553 7.10 -24.13 10.75
N ASN A 554 6.51 -25.02 9.95
CA ASN A 554 6.65 -25.01 8.49
C ASN A 554 5.53 -24.16 7.87
N LEU A 555 5.87 -22.98 7.35
CA LEU A 555 4.89 -22.08 6.72
C LEU A 555 4.22 -22.68 5.48
N ILE A 556 4.91 -23.53 4.72
CA ILE A 556 4.32 -24.12 3.51
C ILE A 556 3.27 -25.16 3.89
N ASP A 557 3.52 -25.96 4.93
CA ASP A 557 2.50 -26.87 5.47
C ASP A 557 1.26 -26.10 5.93
N ALA A 558 1.46 -24.92 6.51
CA ALA A 558 0.36 -24.04 6.88
C ALA A 558 -0.34 -23.39 5.68
N ALA A 559 0.34 -23.19 4.55
CA ALA A 559 -0.22 -22.62 3.33
C ALA A 559 -1.08 -23.61 2.52
N ILE A 560 -0.74 -24.91 2.55
CA ILE A 560 -1.36 -25.96 1.72
C ILE A 560 -2.90 -25.94 1.76
N PRO A 561 -3.57 -25.86 2.93
CA PRO A 561 -5.04 -25.85 2.97
C PRO A 561 -5.65 -24.68 2.20
N PHE A 562 -4.99 -23.52 2.20
CA PHE A 562 -5.44 -22.30 1.55
C PHE A 562 -5.21 -22.31 0.04
N VAL A 563 -4.18 -23.00 -0.43
CA VAL A 563 -3.79 -23.02 -1.86
C VAL A 563 -4.47 -24.16 -2.63
N ILE A 564 -4.54 -25.37 -2.03
CA ILE A 564 -5.11 -26.55 -2.70
C ILE A 564 -6.63 -26.65 -2.47
N GLY A 565 -7.19 -25.88 -1.53
CA GLY A 565 -8.62 -25.90 -1.22
C GLY A 565 -9.06 -27.15 -0.43
N ILE A 566 -8.12 -27.87 0.18
CA ILE A 566 -8.46 -28.99 1.06
C ILE A 566 -8.84 -28.42 2.44
N GLY A 567 -10.12 -28.07 2.56
CA GLY A 567 -10.81 -27.88 3.84
C GLY A 567 -11.05 -26.44 4.25
N GLY A 568 -12.28 -25.96 4.01
CA GLY A 568 -12.88 -24.99 4.92
C GLY A 568 -13.03 -25.62 6.29
N VAL A 569 -12.41 -25.01 7.31
CA VAL A 569 -12.74 -25.16 8.73
C VAL A 569 -12.49 -23.86 9.47
#